data_AF-A0A2J8A960-F1
#
_entry.id   AF-A0A2J8A960-F1
#
_cell.length_a   1.000
_cell.length_b   1.000
_cell.length_c   1.000
_cell.angle_alpha   90.00
_cell.angle_beta   90.00
_cell.angle_gamma   90.00
#
_symmetry.space_group_name_H-M   'P 1'
#
loop_
_entity.id
_entity.type
_entity.pdbx_description
1 polymer ?
#
loop_
_entity_poly.entity_id
_entity_poly.type
_entity_poly.pdbx_seq_one_letter_code
_entity_poly.pdbx_strand_id
1 'polypeptide(L)'
;MSPLARGGGHRFRWVLDVDEEMALGFQRHLALLPEPEQRHVLSFVQPADQHRALASRLMQRACVCLALAVEWPAVTLALTKGRKPFTTCAKPSSAPNFNYNVSHEGLAHDEAACEAAFQRLWSLKEAYIKARGDGLGFAPLSRAAFHCAAAGRGAAVSAELMLDGAPQPNWRFLCEPLPYGHCVSVALGPPSGVVDQLGAFKATLHGAPDPGAAAAGPSFTAVTLEQLLAAAGVV
;
A
#
# COMPACT_ATOMS: atom_id res chain seq x y z
N MET A 1 19.39 -3.56 -8.60
CA MET A 1 18.65 -2.59 -9.44
C MET A 1 18.24 -1.43 -8.55
N SER A 2 18.11 -0.21 -9.08
CA SER A 2 17.65 0.94 -8.28
C SER A 2 16.22 0.73 -7.78
N PRO A 3 15.89 1.00 -6.51
CA PRO A 3 14.53 0.91 -5.97
C PRO A 3 13.59 2.01 -6.50
N LEU A 4 14.11 2.93 -7.32
CA LEU A 4 13.44 4.12 -7.85
C LEU A 4 13.49 4.19 -9.39
N ALA A 5 13.75 3.08 -10.08
CA ALA A 5 13.84 3.06 -11.54
C ALA A 5 12.47 3.35 -12.21
N ARG A 6 12.45 4.29 -13.17
CA ARG A 6 11.28 4.56 -14.04
C ARG A 6 11.12 3.47 -15.10
N GLY A 7 9.91 2.93 -15.25
CA GLY A 7 9.50 2.13 -16.40
C GLY A 7 9.94 0.65 -16.39
N GLY A 8 8.95 -0.25 -16.33
CA GLY A 8 9.15 -1.70 -16.26
C GLY A 8 8.23 -2.33 -15.21
N GLY A 9 8.18 -3.67 -15.14
CA GLY A 9 7.32 -4.43 -14.21
C GLY A 9 7.76 -4.37 -12.73
N HIS A 10 8.09 -3.18 -12.24
CA HIS A 10 8.66 -2.96 -10.92
C HIS A 10 7.61 -3.05 -9.81
N ARG A 11 7.87 -3.91 -8.81
CA ARG A 11 7.12 -3.97 -7.56
C ARG A 11 7.79 -3.06 -6.53
N PHE A 12 7.24 -1.88 -6.32
CA PHE A 12 7.69 -0.93 -5.30
C PHE A 12 7.24 -1.35 -3.91
N ARG A 13 8.15 -1.29 -2.93
CA ARG A 13 7.90 -1.51 -1.50
C ARG A 13 8.75 -0.52 -0.74
N TRP A 14 8.11 0.52 -0.23
CA TRP A 14 8.76 1.65 0.41
C TRP A 14 8.23 1.84 1.82
N VAL A 15 9.13 2.19 2.73
CA VAL A 15 8.84 2.67 4.08
C VAL A 15 9.58 3.99 4.27
N LEU A 16 8.98 4.92 5.00
CA LEU A 16 9.60 6.19 5.40
C LEU A 16 9.19 6.51 6.84
N ASP A 17 10.00 7.30 7.53
CA ASP A 17 9.62 7.86 8.83
C ASP A 17 8.83 9.16 8.59
N VAL A 18 7.57 9.18 9.01
CA VAL A 18 6.69 10.32 8.74
C VAL A 18 7.08 11.54 9.58
N ASP A 19 7.57 11.34 10.80
CA ASP A 19 7.84 12.45 11.71
C ASP A 19 9.19 13.10 11.36
N GLU A 20 10.20 12.32 10.94
CA GLU A 20 11.45 12.84 10.37
C GLU A 20 11.18 13.68 9.10
N GLU A 21 10.43 13.12 8.13
CA GLU A 21 10.13 13.80 6.86
C GLU A 21 9.30 15.09 7.03
N MET A 22 8.38 15.12 8.00
CA MET A 22 7.55 16.31 8.25
C MET A 22 8.29 17.39 9.06
N ALA A 23 9.25 17.00 9.91
CA ALA A 23 10.17 17.94 10.56
C ALA A 23 11.05 18.70 9.54
N LEU A 24 11.38 18.10 8.39
CA LEU A 24 12.09 18.76 7.29
C LEU A 24 11.25 19.80 6.53
N GLY A 25 9.93 19.86 6.75
CA GLY A 25 9.09 20.99 6.32
C GLY A 25 7.73 20.62 5.73
N PHE A 26 6.75 20.33 6.59
CA PHE A 26 5.35 20.07 6.22
C PHE A 26 4.78 21.01 5.13
N GLN A 27 4.95 22.34 5.27
CA GLN A 27 4.37 23.31 4.32
C GLN A 27 5.01 23.24 2.92
N ARG A 28 6.33 22.99 2.84
CA ARG A 28 7.03 22.78 1.56
C ARG A 28 6.47 21.53 0.86
N HIS A 29 6.31 20.45 1.61
CA HIS A 29 5.74 19.20 1.12
C HIS A 29 4.27 19.34 0.69
N LEU A 30 3.46 20.10 1.44
CA LEU A 30 2.05 20.35 1.14
C LEU A 30 1.87 21.10 -0.18
N ALA A 31 2.72 22.10 -0.44
CA ALA A 31 2.68 22.91 -1.66
C ALA A 31 2.91 22.11 -2.97
N LEU A 32 3.48 20.90 -2.89
CA LEU A 32 3.67 20.00 -4.04
C LEU A 32 2.38 19.31 -4.49
N LEU A 33 1.32 19.33 -3.66
CA LEU A 33 0.03 18.72 -3.96
C LEU A 33 -0.91 19.72 -4.66
N PRO A 34 -1.81 19.26 -5.56
CA PRO A 34 -2.92 20.07 -6.05
C PRO A 34 -3.83 20.54 -4.91
N GLU A 35 -4.41 21.73 -5.03
CA GLU A 35 -5.24 22.35 -3.98
C GLU A 35 -6.35 21.43 -3.39
N PRO A 36 -7.09 20.61 -4.18
CA PRO A 36 -8.06 19.67 -3.61
C PRO A 36 -7.44 18.59 -2.70
N GLU A 37 -6.21 18.16 -2.99
CA GLU A 37 -5.47 17.21 -2.17
C GLU A 37 -4.91 17.91 -0.91
N GLN A 38 -4.46 19.16 -1.02
CA GLN A 38 -4.06 19.97 0.14
C GLN A 38 -5.22 20.16 1.12
N ARG A 39 -6.41 20.56 0.63
CA ARG A 39 -7.62 20.70 1.45
C ARG A 39 -8.01 19.39 2.15
N HIS A 40 -7.81 18.24 1.49
CA HIS A 40 -8.04 16.95 2.12
C HIS A 40 -7.02 16.65 3.24
N VAL A 41 -5.73 16.92 3.03
CA VAL A 41 -4.70 16.79 4.08
C VAL A 41 -5.03 17.69 5.28
N LEU A 42 -5.38 18.94 5.03
CA LEU A 42 -5.74 19.91 6.08
C LEU A 42 -7.11 19.65 6.75
N SER A 43 -7.92 18.71 6.23
CA SER A 43 -9.21 18.36 6.85
C SER A 43 -9.10 17.44 8.07
N PHE A 44 -7.92 16.85 8.31
CA PHE A 44 -7.66 16.07 9.52
C PHE A 44 -7.42 16.99 10.72
N VAL A 45 -8.02 16.66 11.87
CA VAL A 45 -7.97 17.50 13.09
C VAL A 45 -6.62 17.42 13.79
N GLN A 46 -6.00 16.23 13.83
CA GLN A 46 -4.74 16.01 14.53
C GLN A 46 -3.54 16.26 13.60
N PRO A 47 -2.51 17.04 14.00
CA PRO A 47 -1.33 17.28 13.17
C PRO A 47 -0.65 16.00 12.70
N ALA A 48 -0.56 14.98 13.57
CA ALA A 48 0.03 13.68 13.21
C ALA A 48 -0.77 12.95 12.11
N ASP A 49 -2.09 13.14 12.02
CA ASP A 49 -2.90 12.60 10.92
C ASP A 49 -2.73 13.42 9.63
N GLN A 50 -2.57 14.75 9.74
CA GLN A 50 -2.21 15.59 8.59
C GLN A 50 -0.85 15.17 8.00
N HIS A 51 0.15 14.95 8.86
CA HIS A 51 1.48 14.44 8.51
C HIS A 51 1.40 13.10 7.75
N ARG A 52 0.69 12.11 8.32
CA ARG A 52 0.47 10.80 7.69
C ARG A 52 -0.31 10.89 6.37
N ALA A 53 -1.31 11.77 6.30
CA ALA A 53 -2.09 12.00 5.08
C ALA A 53 -1.24 12.64 3.96
N LEU A 54 -0.38 13.60 4.31
CA LEU A 54 0.53 14.27 3.37
C LEU A 54 1.58 13.28 2.83
N ALA A 55 2.32 12.60 3.70
CA ALA A 55 3.31 11.62 3.31
C ALA A 55 2.70 10.50 2.44
N SER A 56 1.56 9.95 2.86
CA SER A 56 0.79 8.97 2.08
C SER A 56 0.41 9.49 0.69
N ARG A 57 0.00 10.75 0.55
CA ARG A 57 -0.39 11.33 -0.74
C ARG A 57 0.82 11.53 -1.66
N LEU A 58 1.94 12.00 -1.14
CA LEU A 58 3.19 12.18 -1.89
C LEU A 58 3.75 10.85 -2.38
N MET A 59 3.77 9.82 -1.53
CA MET A 59 4.17 8.46 -1.92
C MET A 59 3.28 7.90 -3.04
N GLN A 60 1.97 8.13 -2.99
CA GLN A 60 1.05 7.70 -4.06
C GLN A 60 1.36 8.41 -5.38
N ARG A 61 1.58 9.73 -5.36
CA ARG A 61 1.92 10.48 -6.58
C ARG A 61 3.26 10.03 -7.17
N ALA A 62 4.30 9.88 -6.35
CA ALA A 62 5.61 9.38 -6.78
C ALA A 62 5.52 7.95 -7.35
N CYS A 63 4.76 7.06 -6.71
CA CYS A 63 4.53 5.69 -7.20
C CYS A 63 3.89 5.67 -8.59
N VAL A 64 2.89 6.52 -8.84
CA VAL A 64 2.27 6.65 -10.17
C VAL A 64 3.25 7.19 -11.21
N CYS A 65 4.04 8.21 -10.86
CA CYS A 65 5.07 8.76 -11.77
C CYS A 65 6.07 7.67 -12.21
N LEU A 66 6.60 6.93 -11.24
CA LEU A 66 7.64 5.91 -11.48
C LEU A 66 7.10 4.66 -12.19
N ALA A 67 5.89 4.22 -11.84
CA ALA A 67 5.27 3.03 -12.42
C ALA A 67 4.73 3.24 -13.83
N LEU A 68 4.10 4.40 -14.09
CA LEU A 68 3.36 4.67 -15.34
C LEU A 68 4.10 5.62 -16.28
N ALA A 69 5.27 6.17 -15.88
CA ALA A 69 6.01 7.20 -16.60
C ALA A 69 5.14 8.46 -16.90
N VAL A 70 4.31 8.84 -15.93
CA VAL A 70 3.46 10.04 -15.98
C VAL A 70 4.14 11.17 -15.22
N GLU A 71 4.14 12.38 -15.78
CA GLU A 71 4.72 13.56 -15.13
C GLU A 71 3.90 14.03 -13.92
N TRP A 72 4.57 14.52 -12.87
CA TRP A 72 3.94 14.81 -11.57
C TRP A 72 2.66 15.65 -11.62
N PRO A 73 2.55 16.73 -12.43
CA PRO A 73 1.31 17.51 -12.51
C PRO A 73 0.15 16.75 -13.15
N ALA A 74 0.43 15.76 -14.00
CA ALA A 74 -0.56 14.96 -14.72
C ALA A 74 -1.07 13.74 -13.91
N VAL A 75 -0.51 13.47 -12.72
CA VAL A 75 -0.99 12.38 -11.86
C VAL A 75 -2.38 12.70 -11.30
N THR A 76 -3.33 11.81 -11.62
CA THR A 76 -4.71 11.85 -11.13
C THR A 76 -5.01 10.65 -10.23
N LEU A 77 -5.53 10.92 -9.03
CA LEU A 77 -5.85 9.94 -8.00
C LEU A 77 -7.34 9.99 -7.66
N ALA A 78 -7.94 8.82 -7.41
CA ALA A 78 -9.35 8.65 -7.06
C ALA A 78 -9.50 7.63 -5.91
N LEU A 79 -10.71 7.52 -5.37
CA LEU A 79 -11.06 6.54 -4.33
C LEU A 79 -12.22 5.66 -4.81
N THR A 80 -12.20 4.36 -4.51
CA THR A 80 -13.39 3.51 -4.67
C THR A 80 -14.48 3.90 -3.65
N LYS A 81 -15.69 3.37 -3.80
CA LYS A 81 -16.75 3.49 -2.78
C LYS A 81 -16.27 2.96 -1.41
N GLY A 82 -15.47 1.89 -1.39
CA GLY A 82 -14.80 1.35 -0.21
C GLY A 82 -13.54 2.12 0.23
N ARG A 83 -13.35 3.37 -0.25
CA ARG A 83 -12.25 4.29 0.08
C ARG A 83 -10.84 3.80 -0.31
N LYS A 84 -10.70 2.73 -1.10
CA LYS A 84 -9.41 2.26 -1.63
C LYS A 84 -8.87 3.29 -2.64
N PRO A 85 -7.64 3.80 -2.50
CA PRO A 85 -7.06 4.71 -3.49
C PRO A 85 -6.64 3.95 -4.76
N PHE A 86 -6.80 4.60 -5.90
CA PHE A 86 -6.31 4.16 -7.20
C PHE A 86 -6.00 5.36 -8.10
N THR A 87 -5.23 5.16 -9.16
CA THR A 87 -4.98 6.19 -10.19
C THR A 87 -5.91 6.02 -11.38
N THR A 88 -6.36 7.13 -11.97
CA THR A 88 -7.12 7.16 -13.23
C THR A 88 -6.24 7.40 -14.46
N CYS A 89 -4.92 7.52 -14.29
CA CYS A 89 -3.98 7.62 -15.41
C CYS A 89 -4.03 6.35 -16.29
N ALA A 90 -3.80 6.52 -17.59
CA ALA A 90 -3.71 5.40 -18.53
C ALA A 90 -2.55 4.46 -18.16
N LYS A 91 -2.79 3.14 -18.24
CA LYS A 91 -1.78 2.13 -17.90
C LYS A 91 -1.04 1.68 -19.16
N PRO A 92 0.31 1.66 -19.16
CA PRO A 92 1.08 1.14 -20.27
C PRO A 92 0.97 -0.39 -20.34
N SER A 93 1.28 -0.95 -21.51
CA SER A 93 1.32 -2.41 -21.72
C SER A 93 2.34 -3.14 -20.83
N SER A 94 3.32 -2.42 -20.28
CA SER A 94 4.29 -2.92 -19.29
C SER A 94 3.74 -3.02 -17.86
N ALA A 95 2.62 -2.36 -17.55
CA ALA A 95 1.99 -2.37 -16.23
C ALA A 95 0.44 -2.36 -16.29
N PRO A 96 -0.20 -3.23 -17.07
CA PRO A 96 -1.63 -3.11 -17.44
C PRO A 96 -2.59 -3.40 -16.27
N ASN A 97 -2.08 -4.01 -15.19
CA ASN A 97 -2.79 -4.29 -13.94
C ASN A 97 -2.29 -3.44 -12.75
N PHE A 98 -1.54 -2.36 -12.99
CA PHE A 98 -0.95 -1.54 -11.93
C PHE A 98 -1.98 -1.09 -10.89
N ASN A 99 -1.65 -1.29 -9.62
CA ASN A 99 -2.40 -0.84 -8.46
C ASN A 99 -1.44 -0.73 -7.27
N TYR A 100 -1.82 0.03 -6.25
CA TYR A 100 -1.00 0.29 -5.07
C TYR A 100 -1.87 0.28 -3.80
N ASN A 101 -1.21 0.29 -2.64
CA ASN A 101 -1.86 0.48 -1.35
C ASN A 101 -0.90 1.23 -0.41
N VAL A 102 -1.44 1.93 0.59
CA VAL A 102 -0.67 2.63 1.63
C VAL A 102 -1.34 2.40 2.98
N SER A 103 -0.55 2.17 4.01
CA SER A 103 -0.99 2.05 5.40
C SER A 103 -0.05 2.87 6.30
N HIS A 104 -0.53 3.24 7.47
CA HIS A 104 0.20 3.94 8.52
C HIS A 104 -0.31 3.44 9.87
N GLU A 105 0.53 3.48 10.91
CA GLU A 105 0.27 2.96 12.24
C GLU A 105 0.91 3.90 13.29
N GLY A 106 0.54 3.76 14.57
CA GLY A 106 1.14 4.48 15.70
C GLY A 106 1.89 3.54 16.65
N LEU A 107 2.75 4.09 17.50
CA LEU A 107 3.62 3.33 18.41
C LEU A 107 2.86 2.71 19.61
N ALA A 108 3.36 1.58 20.13
CA ALA A 108 2.79 0.87 21.27
C ALA A 108 3.81 0.09 22.13
N HIS A 109 3.42 -0.19 23.38
CA HIS A 109 4.03 -1.07 24.39
C HIS A 109 2.91 -1.48 25.37
N ASP A 110 2.82 -2.65 26.00
CA ASP A 110 3.53 -3.95 25.88
C ASP A 110 2.46 -5.05 26.21
N GLU A 111 2.86 -6.32 26.46
CA GLU A 111 2.20 -7.56 25.99
C GLU A 111 2.67 -7.98 24.57
N ALA A 112 3.89 -7.61 24.21
CA ALA A 112 4.45 -7.62 22.85
C ALA A 112 4.30 -8.92 22.05
N ALA A 113 4.22 -10.11 22.67
CA ALA A 113 4.05 -11.37 21.94
C ALA A 113 2.60 -11.59 21.46
N CYS A 114 1.62 -11.34 22.35
CA CYS A 114 0.20 -11.39 22.01
C CYS A 114 -0.18 -10.21 21.12
N GLU A 115 0.36 -9.03 21.43
CA GLU A 115 0.19 -7.82 20.63
C GLU A 115 0.75 -7.99 19.21
N ALA A 116 2.00 -8.42 19.02
CA ALA A 116 2.56 -8.61 17.67
C ALA A 116 1.83 -9.71 16.88
N ALA A 117 1.28 -10.74 17.55
CA ALA A 117 0.43 -11.73 16.90
C ALA A 117 -0.92 -11.13 16.48
N PHE A 118 -1.54 -10.31 17.32
CA PHE A 118 -2.77 -9.58 17.01
C PHE A 118 -2.57 -8.58 15.86
N GLN A 119 -1.57 -7.69 15.97
CA GLN A 119 -1.19 -6.71 14.96
C GLN A 119 -0.93 -7.39 13.61
N ARG A 120 -0.18 -8.52 13.59
CA ARG A 120 0.05 -9.31 12.36
C ARG A 120 -1.24 -9.83 11.75
N LEU A 121 -2.10 -10.48 12.54
CA LEU A 121 -3.36 -11.05 12.04
C LEU A 121 -4.34 -9.94 11.58
N TRP A 122 -4.36 -8.80 12.28
CA TRP A 122 -5.12 -7.61 11.90
C TRP A 122 -4.59 -7.02 10.58
N SER A 123 -3.28 -6.79 10.48
CA SER A 123 -2.57 -6.29 9.29
C SER A 123 -2.82 -7.18 8.07
N LEU A 124 -2.80 -8.52 8.22
CA LEU A 124 -3.14 -9.47 7.16
C LEU A 124 -4.60 -9.36 6.69
N LYS A 125 -5.54 -9.26 7.64
CA LYS A 125 -6.97 -9.08 7.34
C LYS A 125 -7.25 -7.74 6.65
N GLU A 126 -6.66 -6.66 7.13
CA GLU A 126 -6.72 -5.33 6.51
C GLU A 126 -6.13 -5.36 5.09
N ALA A 127 -4.95 -5.97 4.90
CA ALA A 127 -4.34 -6.11 3.58
C ALA A 127 -5.25 -6.86 2.60
N TYR A 128 -5.90 -7.95 3.04
CA TYR A 128 -6.86 -8.69 2.23
C TYR A 128 -8.08 -7.83 1.83
N ILE A 129 -8.71 -7.15 2.80
CA ILE A 129 -9.89 -6.31 2.57
C ILE A 129 -9.55 -5.12 1.66
N LYS A 130 -8.41 -4.46 1.90
CA LYS A 130 -7.89 -3.36 1.07
C LYS A 130 -7.53 -3.83 -0.33
N ALA A 131 -6.99 -5.03 -0.51
CA ALA A 131 -6.70 -5.60 -1.82
C ALA A 131 -7.99 -5.84 -2.61
N ARG A 132 -9.02 -6.42 -1.98
CA ARG A 132 -10.34 -6.63 -2.58
C ARG A 132 -11.07 -5.32 -2.90
N GLY A 133 -11.11 -4.38 -1.96
CA GLY A 133 -11.79 -3.09 -2.08
C GLY A 133 -13.15 -2.99 -1.37
N ASP A 134 -13.55 -3.98 -0.56
CA ASP A 134 -14.85 -3.98 0.14
C ASP A 134 -14.97 -2.86 1.20
N GLY A 135 -13.84 -2.40 1.75
CA GLY A 135 -13.82 -1.59 2.96
C GLY A 135 -14.53 -2.31 4.11
N LEU A 136 -15.33 -1.56 4.89
CA LEU A 136 -16.15 -2.13 5.98
C LEU A 136 -17.26 -3.10 5.50
N GLY A 137 -17.44 -3.30 4.19
CA GLY A 137 -18.39 -4.26 3.63
C GLY A 137 -18.01 -5.73 3.77
N PHE A 138 -16.75 -6.05 4.12
CA PHE A 138 -16.34 -7.43 4.38
C PHE A 138 -16.73 -7.85 5.81
N ALA A 139 -17.88 -8.52 5.94
CA ALA A 139 -18.41 -8.96 7.23
C ALA A 139 -18.91 -10.43 7.22
N PRO A 140 -18.88 -11.11 8.39
CA PRO A 140 -18.05 -10.79 9.55
C PRO A 140 -16.55 -11.05 9.27
N LEU A 141 -15.67 -10.32 9.97
CA LEU A 141 -14.22 -10.43 9.82
C LEU A 141 -13.66 -11.83 10.17
N SER A 142 -14.42 -12.63 10.92
CA SER A 142 -14.11 -14.02 11.28
C SER A 142 -14.08 -14.98 10.08
N ARG A 143 -14.70 -14.62 8.94
CA ARG A 143 -14.69 -15.43 7.71
C ARG A 143 -13.29 -15.67 7.15
N ALA A 144 -12.37 -14.73 7.34
CA ALA A 144 -10.99 -14.85 6.89
C ALA A 144 -10.08 -15.26 8.07
N ALA A 145 -9.52 -16.45 8.03
CA ALA A 145 -8.49 -16.93 8.96
C ALA A 145 -7.13 -17.03 8.26
N PHE A 146 -6.06 -16.77 9.00
CA PHE A 146 -4.69 -16.77 8.48
C PHE A 146 -3.79 -17.72 9.25
N HIS A 147 -3.03 -18.53 8.52
CA HIS A 147 -1.96 -19.35 9.07
C HIS A 147 -0.63 -18.79 8.59
N CYS A 148 0.23 -18.34 9.51
CA CYS A 148 1.57 -17.86 9.18
C CYS A 148 2.55 -19.04 9.24
N ALA A 149 3.50 -19.10 8.31
CA ALA A 149 4.62 -20.02 8.42
C ALA A 149 5.42 -19.77 9.72
N ALA A 150 6.02 -20.82 10.29
CA ALA A 150 6.97 -20.64 11.38
C ALA A 150 8.24 -19.94 10.85
N ALA A 151 8.61 -18.82 11.46
CA ALA A 151 9.76 -18.03 11.05
C ALA A 151 10.53 -17.50 12.28
N GLY A 152 11.82 -17.23 12.11
CA GLY A 152 12.64 -16.61 13.15
C GLY A 152 12.14 -15.20 13.50
N ARG A 153 12.44 -14.73 14.73
CA ARG A 153 12.17 -13.35 15.13
C ARG A 153 12.85 -12.39 14.15
N GLY A 154 12.14 -11.38 13.67
CA GLY A 154 12.64 -10.39 12.72
C GLY A 154 12.61 -10.81 11.24
N ALA A 155 12.21 -12.03 10.90
CA ALA A 155 12.10 -12.47 9.49
C ALA A 155 10.73 -12.12 8.87
N ALA A 156 10.72 -11.88 7.57
CA ALA A 156 9.49 -11.85 6.78
C ALA A 156 8.87 -13.26 6.67
N VAL A 157 7.53 -13.32 6.65
CA VAL A 157 6.75 -14.55 6.83
C VAL A 157 5.65 -14.63 5.77
N SER A 158 5.52 -15.76 5.08
CA SER A 158 4.35 -16.03 4.26
C SER A 158 3.13 -16.39 5.11
N ALA A 159 1.94 -16.04 4.64
CA ALA A 159 0.69 -16.46 5.26
C ALA A 159 -0.29 -17.05 4.24
N GLU A 160 -1.04 -18.04 4.69
CA GLU A 160 -2.08 -18.73 3.93
C GLU A 160 -3.46 -18.25 4.41
N LEU A 161 -4.34 -17.91 3.46
CA LEU A 161 -5.72 -17.52 3.75
C LEU A 161 -6.66 -18.72 3.66
N MET A 162 -7.41 -18.93 4.73
CA MET A 162 -8.63 -19.75 4.76
C MET A 162 -9.84 -18.81 4.76
N LEU A 163 -10.70 -18.90 3.75
CA LEU A 163 -11.94 -18.15 3.67
C LEU A 163 -13.11 -19.12 3.84
N ASP A 164 -13.97 -18.88 4.84
CA ASP A 164 -15.12 -19.73 5.15
C ASP A 164 -14.74 -21.23 5.33
N GLY A 165 -13.53 -21.49 5.84
CA GLY A 165 -12.97 -22.83 6.01
C GLY A 165 -12.28 -23.43 4.77
N ALA A 166 -12.29 -22.74 3.62
CA ALA A 166 -11.66 -23.22 2.39
C ALA A 166 -10.35 -22.46 2.06
N PRO A 167 -9.27 -23.17 1.67
CA PRO A 167 -7.99 -22.54 1.32
C PRO A 167 -8.11 -21.69 0.06
N GLN A 168 -7.39 -20.57 0.03
CA GLN A 168 -7.41 -19.59 -1.07
C GLN A 168 -6.05 -19.52 -1.79
N PRO A 169 -5.62 -20.55 -2.54
CA PRO A 169 -4.27 -20.66 -3.11
C PRO A 169 -3.93 -19.61 -4.17
N ASN A 170 -4.95 -18.94 -4.74
CA ASN A 170 -4.77 -17.83 -5.67
C ASN A 170 -4.42 -16.51 -4.96
N TRP A 171 -4.51 -16.47 -3.63
CA TRP A 171 -4.06 -15.35 -2.81
C TRP A 171 -2.69 -15.65 -2.20
N ARG A 172 -1.83 -14.63 -2.16
CA ARG A 172 -0.48 -14.68 -1.61
C ARG A 172 -0.31 -13.56 -0.60
N PHE A 173 0.20 -13.89 0.58
CA PHE A 173 0.44 -12.92 1.65
C PHE A 173 1.89 -12.97 2.11
N LEU A 174 2.46 -11.79 2.35
CA LEU A 174 3.72 -11.63 3.06
C LEU A 174 3.51 -10.64 4.21
N CYS A 175 3.92 -11.02 5.41
CA CYS A 175 4.07 -10.12 6.55
C CYS A 175 5.57 -9.88 6.80
N GLU A 176 5.99 -8.63 6.99
CA GLU A 176 7.37 -8.27 7.35
C GLU A 176 7.33 -7.43 8.63
N PRO A 177 8.14 -7.74 9.66
CA PRO A 177 8.31 -6.86 10.80
C PRO A 177 9.12 -5.63 10.37
N LEU A 178 8.74 -4.47 10.89
CA LEU A 178 9.41 -3.19 10.68
C LEU A 178 10.06 -2.73 11.99
N PRO A 179 10.94 -1.71 11.96
CA PRO A 179 11.46 -1.08 13.17
C PRO A 179 10.37 -0.60 14.14
N TYR A 180 10.74 -0.38 15.39
CA TYR A 180 9.88 0.15 16.46
C TYR A 180 8.61 -0.66 16.78
N GLY A 181 8.60 -1.95 16.42
CA GLY A 181 7.50 -2.89 16.75
C GLY A 181 6.42 -2.99 15.68
N HIS A 182 6.47 -2.19 14.62
CA HIS A 182 5.50 -2.19 13.53
C HIS A 182 5.51 -3.48 12.71
N CYS A 183 4.40 -3.76 12.02
CA CYS A 183 4.35 -4.82 11.00
C CYS A 183 3.60 -4.40 9.74
N VAL A 184 4.07 -4.87 8.59
CA VAL A 184 3.43 -4.61 7.30
C VAL A 184 3.03 -5.91 6.62
N SER A 185 1.77 -5.97 6.20
CA SER A 185 1.21 -7.09 5.44
C SER A 185 0.89 -6.68 4.01
N VAL A 186 1.34 -7.48 3.04
CA VAL A 186 1.07 -7.30 1.61
C VAL A 186 0.23 -8.47 1.12
N ALA A 187 -0.99 -8.18 0.66
CA ALA A 187 -1.89 -9.13 0.03
C ALA A 187 -1.88 -8.98 -1.49
N LEU A 188 -1.65 -10.07 -2.21
CA LEU A 188 -1.77 -10.14 -3.67
C LEU A 188 -2.81 -11.21 -4.02
N GLY A 189 -3.80 -10.86 -4.82
CA GLY A 189 -4.89 -11.75 -5.22
C GLY A 189 -5.27 -11.57 -6.70
N PRO A 190 -6.10 -12.47 -7.24
CA PRO A 190 -6.51 -12.40 -8.64
C PRO A 190 -7.47 -11.22 -8.88
N PRO A 191 -7.47 -10.60 -10.08
CA PRO A 191 -8.42 -9.54 -10.43
C PRO A 191 -9.91 -9.92 -10.23
N SER A 192 -10.24 -11.20 -10.36
CA SER A 192 -11.57 -11.74 -10.08
C SER A 192 -12.01 -11.61 -8.60
N GLY A 193 -11.06 -11.51 -7.67
CA GLY A 193 -11.32 -11.30 -6.25
C GLY A 193 -11.64 -9.86 -5.87
N VAL A 194 -11.49 -8.90 -6.79
CA VAL A 194 -11.80 -7.48 -6.54
C VAL A 194 -13.32 -7.28 -6.35
N VAL A 195 -13.68 -6.45 -5.39
CA VAL A 195 -15.05 -5.96 -5.20
C VAL A 195 -15.07 -4.46 -5.45
N ASP A 196 -15.82 -4.08 -6.47
CA ASP A 196 -15.99 -2.71 -6.93
C ASP A 196 -17.39 -2.60 -7.54
N GLN A 197 -18.28 -1.91 -6.81
CA GLN A 197 -19.69 -1.75 -7.21
C GLN A 197 -19.87 -0.75 -8.38
N LEU A 198 -18.91 0.14 -8.60
CA LEU A 198 -18.98 1.15 -9.67
C LEU A 198 -18.25 0.70 -10.94
N GLY A 199 -17.52 -0.42 -10.88
CA GLY A 199 -16.75 -0.99 -11.98
C GLY A 199 -15.52 -0.18 -12.40
N ALA A 200 -15.36 1.07 -11.97
CA ALA A 200 -14.29 1.96 -12.39
C ALA A 200 -12.88 1.46 -12.05
N PHE A 201 -12.67 0.86 -10.86
CA PHE A 201 -11.38 0.25 -10.51
C PHE A 201 -11.16 -1.05 -11.28
N LYS A 202 -12.19 -1.89 -11.43
CA LYS A 202 -12.12 -3.12 -12.27
C LYS A 202 -11.82 -2.82 -13.73
N ALA A 203 -12.43 -1.77 -14.29
CA ALA A 203 -12.21 -1.33 -15.66
C ALA A 203 -10.76 -0.87 -15.91
N THR A 204 -9.99 -0.59 -14.86
CA THR A 204 -8.56 -0.29 -14.99
C THR A 204 -7.66 -1.54 -15.03
N LEU A 205 -8.19 -2.75 -14.84
CA LEU A 205 -7.41 -3.98 -14.76
C LEU A 205 -7.46 -4.74 -16.09
N HIS A 206 -6.34 -4.85 -16.78
CA HIS A 206 -6.22 -5.52 -18.07
C HIS A 206 -5.12 -6.60 -18.08
N GLY A 207 -5.42 -7.75 -18.69
CA GLY A 207 -4.49 -8.86 -18.88
C GLY A 207 -4.55 -9.93 -17.78
N ALA A 208 -4.09 -11.14 -18.12
CA ALA A 208 -4.00 -12.26 -17.20
C ALA A 208 -3.01 -11.96 -16.04
N PRO A 209 -3.23 -12.51 -14.83
CA PRO A 209 -2.27 -12.37 -13.74
C PRO A 209 -0.95 -13.06 -14.11
N ASP A 210 0.17 -12.36 -13.91
CA ASP A 210 1.50 -12.90 -14.19
C ASP A 210 1.82 -14.10 -13.26
N PRO A 211 1.93 -15.34 -13.79
CA PRO A 211 2.25 -16.50 -12.97
C PRO A 211 3.65 -16.41 -12.35
N GLY A 212 4.57 -15.66 -12.97
CA GLY A 212 5.96 -15.45 -12.56
C GLY A 212 6.14 -14.55 -11.33
N ALA A 213 5.08 -13.93 -10.82
CA ALA A 213 5.13 -13.11 -9.59
C ALA A 213 5.42 -13.90 -8.29
N ALA A 214 5.86 -15.16 -8.40
CA ALA A 214 5.98 -16.16 -7.34
C ALA A 214 7.21 -16.04 -6.43
N ALA A 215 8.24 -15.29 -6.82
CA ALA A 215 9.35 -14.99 -5.92
C ALA A 215 8.88 -14.14 -4.73
N ALA A 216 9.50 -14.35 -3.57
CA ALA A 216 9.42 -13.42 -2.44
C ALA A 216 9.68 -12.00 -2.96
N GLY A 217 8.71 -11.11 -2.80
CA GLY A 217 8.89 -9.72 -3.21
C GLY A 217 10.06 -9.09 -2.44
N PRO A 218 10.73 -8.06 -2.99
CA PRO A 218 11.85 -7.42 -2.32
C PRO A 218 11.44 -6.95 -0.92
N SER A 219 12.35 -6.94 0.06
CA SER A 219 12.08 -6.29 1.36
C SER A 219 11.69 -4.82 1.18
N PHE A 220 10.99 -4.27 2.16
CA PHE A 220 10.71 -2.83 2.18
C PHE A 220 12.03 -2.04 2.18
N THR A 221 12.13 -1.11 1.23
CA THR A 221 13.26 -0.17 1.13
C THR A 221 12.92 1.08 1.92
N ALA A 222 13.78 1.46 2.87
CA ALA A 222 13.69 2.78 3.50
C ALA A 222 14.03 3.85 2.46
N VAL A 223 13.17 4.87 2.32
CA VAL A 223 13.32 5.97 1.35
C VAL A 223 12.95 7.30 2.01
N THR A 224 13.52 8.40 1.52
CA THR A 224 13.09 9.75 1.90
C THR A 224 12.10 10.35 0.92
N LEU A 225 11.36 11.40 1.29
CA LEU A 225 10.52 12.12 0.32
C LEU A 225 11.39 12.79 -0.75
N GLU A 226 12.56 13.32 -0.39
CA GLU A 226 13.51 13.91 -1.36
C GLU A 226 13.90 12.89 -2.44
N GLN A 227 14.26 11.66 -2.07
CA GLN A 227 14.58 10.59 -3.01
C GLN A 227 13.41 10.24 -3.93
N LEU A 228 12.20 10.13 -3.37
CA LEU A 228 10.97 9.84 -4.14
C LEU A 228 10.62 10.97 -5.10
N LEU A 229 10.74 12.22 -4.66
CA LEU A 229 10.41 13.43 -5.43
C LEU A 229 11.42 13.67 -6.56
N ALA A 230 12.72 13.49 -6.31
CA ALA A 230 13.76 13.57 -7.33
C ALA A 230 13.55 12.52 -8.43
N ALA A 231 13.29 11.26 -8.05
CA ALA A 231 12.99 10.20 -9.01
C ALA A 231 11.67 10.45 -9.78
N ALA A 232 10.69 11.08 -9.14
CA ALA A 232 9.45 11.54 -9.76
C ALA A 232 9.63 12.83 -10.61
N GLY A 233 10.80 13.46 -10.65
CA GLY A 233 11.10 14.65 -11.47
C GLY A 233 10.51 15.95 -10.91
N VAL A 234 10.35 16.05 -9.59
CA VAL A 234 9.74 17.20 -8.90
C VAL A 234 10.77 18.19 -8.35
N VAL A 235 11.97 17.69 -8.03
CA VAL A 235 13.13 18.42 -7.48
C VAL A 235 14.40 18.00 -8.19
#